data_AF-A0A9N9NPX2-F1
#
_entry.id   AF-A0A9N9NPX2-F1
#
_cell.length_a   1.000
_cell.length_b   1.000
_cell.length_c   1.000
_cell.angle_alpha   90.00
_cell.angle_beta   90.00
_cell.angle_gamma   90.00
#
_symmetry.space_group_name_H-M   'P 1'
#
loop_
_entity.id
_entity.type
_entity.pdbx_description
1 polymer ?
#
loop_
_entity_poly.entity_id
_entity_poly.type
_entity_poly.pdbx_seq_one_letter_code
_entity_poly.pdbx_strand_id
1 'polypeptide(L)'
;NLKGIVDYNGKMYLFGGQSKKITVNDMLILDTMNLNWELGSSINAPSPRVVYGATLLSNQLILYLGGSNSKALASLKEVYIYDTINDSWSIKTSSGTIPSNRDAFSAVLGLDGQHVIIFGDIDKSQDSLYVLDLIKYEWYIPKIFGKIPSSRHWHEANVIGKYMVISF
;
A
#
# COMPACT_ATOMS: atom_id res chain seq x y z
N ASN A 1 7.38 -7.96 6.02
CA ASN A 1 6.26 -8.44 5.19
C ASN A 1 6.29 -7.66 3.89
N LEU A 2 6.28 -8.33 2.76
CA LEU A 2 6.27 -7.73 1.43
C LEU A 2 4.91 -8.04 0.82
N LYS A 3 4.22 -7.01 0.34
CA LYS A 3 2.91 -7.18 -0.28
C LYS A 3 3.07 -7.29 -1.79
N GLY A 4 2.80 -8.47 -2.32
CA GLY A 4 2.63 -8.68 -3.74
C GLY A 4 1.22 -8.29 -4.17
N ILE A 5 1.11 -7.56 -5.27
CA ILE A 5 -0.17 -7.13 -5.84
C ILE A 5 -0.37 -7.85 -7.16
N VAL A 6 -1.51 -8.51 -7.36
CA VAL A 6 -1.82 -9.22 -8.61
C VAL A 6 -2.86 -8.41 -9.38
N ASP A 7 -2.58 -8.12 -10.65
CA ASP A 7 -3.53 -7.46 -11.55
C ASP A 7 -4.51 -8.45 -12.20
N TYR A 8 -5.46 -7.91 -12.96
CA TYR A 8 -6.47 -8.70 -13.67
C TYR A 8 -5.91 -9.44 -14.90
N ASN A 9 -4.68 -9.14 -15.31
CA ASN A 9 -4.00 -9.77 -16.45
C ASN A 9 -3.08 -10.92 -16.02
N GLY A 10 -3.05 -11.26 -14.74
CA GLY A 10 -2.21 -12.34 -14.21
C GLY A 10 -0.75 -11.94 -14.00
N LYS A 11 -0.43 -10.64 -13.88
CA LYS A 11 0.88 -10.19 -13.43
C LYS A 11 0.87 -9.90 -11.94
N MET A 12 1.88 -10.40 -11.23
CA MET A 12 2.15 -10.09 -9.83
C MET A 12 3.29 -9.09 -9.74
N TYR A 13 3.08 -7.99 -9.01
CA TYR A 13 4.02 -6.90 -8.80
C TYR A 13 4.52 -6.93 -7.36
N LEU A 14 5.83 -6.89 -7.18
CA LEU A 14 6.49 -6.95 -5.88
C LEU A 14 7.55 -5.84 -5.83
N PHE A 15 7.34 -4.87 -4.94
CA PHE A 15 8.20 -3.70 -4.82
C PHE A 15 9.09 -3.77 -3.56
N GLY A 16 10.34 -3.37 -3.71
CA GLY A 16 11.26 -3.19 -2.59
C GLY A 16 11.56 -4.47 -1.82
N GLY A 17 11.63 -4.40 -0.50
CA GLY A 17 11.99 -5.54 0.33
C GLY A 17 13.40 -5.50 0.89
N GLN A 18 13.89 -6.67 1.32
CA GLN A 18 15.23 -6.84 1.85
C GLN A 18 16.00 -7.91 1.06
N SER A 19 17.13 -7.53 0.49
CA SER A 19 18.04 -8.41 -0.24
C SER A 19 19.43 -8.33 0.36
N LYS A 20 20.07 -9.46 0.69
CA LYS A 20 21.44 -9.52 1.25
C LYS A 20 21.73 -8.45 2.34
N LYS A 21 20.77 -8.27 3.27
CA LYS A 21 20.74 -7.29 4.37
C LYS A 21 20.50 -5.82 4.00
N ILE A 22 20.43 -5.45 2.73
CA ILE A 22 20.05 -4.10 2.31
C ILE A 22 18.57 -4.02 1.99
N THR A 23 17.95 -2.89 2.32
CA THR A 23 16.61 -2.56 1.82
C THR A 23 16.75 -2.17 0.35
N VAL A 24 15.87 -2.67 -0.51
CA VAL A 24 15.88 -2.39 -1.96
C VAL A 24 14.61 -1.67 -2.40
N ASN A 25 14.60 -1.15 -3.63
CA ASN A 25 13.45 -0.53 -4.30
C ASN A 25 13.20 -1.12 -5.70
N ASP A 26 13.61 -2.37 -5.92
CA ASP A 26 13.38 -3.03 -7.20
C ASP A 26 11.88 -3.27 -7.40
N MET A 27 11.38 -3.12 -8.62
CA MET A 27 10.07 -3.60 -9.04
C MET A 27 10.25 -4.95 -9.73
N LEU A 28 9.85 -6.02 -9.07
CA LEU A 28 9.86 -7.38 -9.61
C LEU A 28 8.46 -7.73 -10.10
N ILE A 29 8.36 -8.21 -11.33
CA ILE A 29 7.09 -8.57 -11.96
C ILE A 29 7.15 -10.05 -12.32
N LEU A 30 6.19 -10.83 -11.84
CA LEU A 30 6.01 -12.23 -12.22
C LEU A 30 4.78 -12.33 -13.12
N ASP A 31 4.96 -12.74 -14.36
CA ASP A 31 3.85 -13.26 -15.16
C ASP A 31 3.46 -14.62 -14.59
N THR A 32 2.30 -14.69 -13.96
CA THR A 32 1.84 -15.91 -13.28
C THR A 32 1.30 -16.97 -14.24
N MET A 33 1.05 -16.62 -15.51
CA MET A 33 0.63 -17.57 -16.54
C MET A 33 1.84 -18.26 -17.16
N ASN A 34 2.90 -17.51 -17.46
CA ASN A 34 4.11 -18.00 -18.11
C ASN A 34 5.25 -18.35 -17.13
N LEU A 35 5.12 -17.95 -15.87
CA LEU A 35 6.06 -18.20 -14.77
C LEU A 35 7.47 -17.64 -15.02
N ASN A 36 7.55 -16.48 -15.67
CA ASN A 36 8.79 -15.74 -15.88
C ASN A 36 8.82 -14.42 -15.11
N TRP A 37 10.01 -14.07 -14.64
CA TRP A 37 10.28 -12.83 -13.92
C TRP A 37 10.78 -11.75 -14.88
N GLU A 38 10.29 -10.53 -14.66
CA GLU A 38 10.67 -9.32 -15.35
C GLU A 38 11.06 -8.25 -14.31
N LEU A 39 11.94 -7.34 -14.71
CA LEU A 39 12.25 -6.14 -13.93
C LEU A 39 11.41 -4.99 -14.47
N GLY A 40 10.59 -4.40 -13.60
CA GLY A 40 9.92 -3.15 -13.88
C GLY A 40 10.83 -1.95 -13.65
N SER A 41 10.36 -0.79 -14.09
CA SER A 41 11.03 0.49 -13.97
C SER A 41 11.33 0.85 -12.50
N SER A 42 12.55 1.35 -12.27
CA SER A 42 12.98 1.95 -11.01
C SER A 42 13.05 3.49 -11.09
N ILE A 43 12.74 4.07 -12.24
CA ILE A 43 12.80 5.51 -12.46
C ILE A 43 11.67 6.17 -11.69
N ASN A 44 12.00 7.16 -10.85
CA ASN A 44 11.08 7.82 -9.91
C ASN A 44 10.41 6.88 -8.89
N ALA A 45 10.92 5.66 -8.73
CA ALA A 45 10.44 4.74 -7.73
C ALA A 45 10.65 5.32 -6.33
N PRO A 46 9.80 4.92 -5.36
CA PRO A 46 10.03 5.25 -3.97
C PRO A 46 11.42 4.84 -3.50
N SER A 47 11.93 5.54 -2.48
CA SER A 47 13.14 5.10 -1.78
C SER A 47 12.98 3.66 -1.26
N PRO A 48 14.09 2.89 -1.14
CA PRO A 48 14.05 1.52 -0.64
C PRO A 48 13.21 1.40 0.63
N ARG A 49 12.29 0.44 0.66
CA ARG A 49 11.38 0.25 1.80
C ARG A 49 10.85 -1.18 1.92
N VAL A 50 10.41 -1.50 3.13
CA VAL A 50 9.73 -2.74 3.53
C VAL A 50 8.42 -2.38 4.23
N VAL A 51 7.55 -3.37 4.47
CA VAL A 51 6.35 -3.27 5.34
C VAL A 51 5.45 -2.06 5.04
N TYR A 52 5.36 -1.70 3.76
CA TYR A 52 4.49 -0.67 3.24
C TYR A 52 3.06 -1.21 3.01
N GLY A 53 2.09 -0.30 2.91
CA GLY A 53 0.75 -0.63 2.41
C GLY A 53 0.72 -0.55 0.89
N ALA A 54 0.06 -1.52 0.24
CA ALA A 54 -0.17 -1.47 -1.21
C ALA A 54 -1.55 -2.01 -1.59
N THR A 55 -2.13 -1.48 -2.67
CA THR A 55 -3.38 -2.00 -3.27
C THR A 55 -3.45 -1.70 -4.76
N LEU A 56 -4.05 -2.61 -5.52
CA LEU A 56 -4.45 -2.36 -6.91
C LEU A 56 -5.66 -1.42 -6.92
N LEU A 57 -5.67 -0.47 -7.85
CA LEU A 57 -6.77 0.44 -8.13
C LEU A 57 -7.61 -0.06 -9.32
N SER A 58 -8.84 0.45 -9.45
CA SER A 58 -9.76 0.03 -10.53
C SER A 58 -9.24 0.32 -11.95
N ASN A 59 -8.27 1.22 -12.09
CA ASN A 59 -7.67 1.64 -13.36
C ASN A 59 -6.30 1.00 -13.63
N GLN A 60 -6.01 -0.16 -13.03
CA GLN A 60 -4.74 -0.90 -13.15
C GLN A 60 -3.51 -0.18 -12.57
N LEU A 61 -3.69 0.94 -11.87
CA LEU A 61 -2.60 1.55 -11.11
C LEU A 61 -2.42 0.82 -9.78
N ILE A 62 -1.19 0.76 -9.28
CA ILE A 62 -0.90 0.23 -7.94
C ILE A 62 -0.46 1.39 -7.05
N LEU A 63 -1.13 1.53 -5.91
CA LEU A 63 -0.84 2.57 -4.94
C LEU A 63 0.02 1.99 -3.82
N TYR A 64 1.12 2.66 -3.49
CA TYR A 64 2.09 2.31 -2.44
C TYR A 64 2.19 3.44 -1.40
N LEU A 65 2.11 3.07 -0.11
CA LEU A 65 2.03 4.01 1.02
C LEU A 65 2.92 3.59 2.18
N GLY A 66 3.53 4.58 2.84
CA GLY A 66 4.25 4.37 4.09
C GLY A 66 5.34 3.31 3.97
N GLY A 67 5.47 2.51 5.03
CA GLY A 67 6.55 1.55 5.17
C GLY A 67 7.78 2.15 5.83
N SER A 68 8.86 1.38 5.89
CA SER A 68 10.08 1.80 6.56
C SER A 68 11.32 1.36 5.81
N ASN A 69 12.43 2.02 6.14
CA ASN A 69 13.76 1.58 5.75
C ASN A 69 14.67 1.57 6.99
N SER A 70 15.95 1.26 6.80
CA SER A 70 16.91 1.16 7.91
C SER A 70 17.12 2.47 8.70
N LYS A 71 16.57 3.60 8.24
CA LYS A 71 16.78 4.93 8.84
C LYS A 71 15.50 5.51 9.44
N ALA A 72 14.36 5.36 8.77
CA ALA A 72 13.12 6.04 9.17
C ALA A 72 11.85 5.38 8.61
N LEU A 73 10.71 5.74 9.21
CA LEU A 73 9.37 5.53 8.67
C LEU A 73 9.11 6.50 7.51
N ALA A 74 8.54 5.99 6.42
CA ALA A 74 8.17 6.79 5.27
C ALA A 74 6.87 7.59 5.53
N SER A 75 6.79 8.77 4.92
CA SER A 75 5.61 9.61 5.06
C SER A 75 4.44 9.10 4.23
N LEU A 76 3.23 9.21 4.78
CA LEU A 76 1.98 9.01 4.01
C LEU A 76 1.52 10.28 3.28
N LYS A 77 2.27 11.38 3.40
CA LYS A 77 2.04 12.58 2.58
C LYS A 77 2.36 12.33 1.10
N GLU A 78 3.29 11.44 0.82
CA GLU A 78 3.66 11.04 -0.53
C GLU A 78 2.96 9.73 -0.87
N VAL A 79 2.09 9.77 -1.87
CA VAL A 79 1.38 8.62 -2.40
C VAL A 79 2.08 8.21 -3.70
N TYR A 80 2.73 7.06 -3.68
CA TYR A 80 3.44 6.56 -4.84
C TYR A 80 2.51 5.68 -5.67
N ILE A 81 2.54 5.88 -6.98
CA ILE A 81 1.63 5.22 -7.91
C ILE A 81 2.46 4.59 -9.01
N TYR A 82 2.30 3.29 -9.19
CA TYR A 82 2.91 2.54 -10.28
C TYR A 82 1.86 2.25 -11.34
N ASP A 83 2.14 2.67 -12.57
CA ASP A 83 1.32 2.37 -13.75
C ASP A 83 1.80 1.05 -14.36
N THR A 84 0.94 0.03 -14.27
CA THR A 84 1.23 -1.33 -14.74
C THR A 84 1.22 -1.46 -16.27
N ILE A 85 0.58 -0.52 -16.97
CA ILE A 85 0.49 -0.51 -18.43
C ILE A 85 1.73 0.15 -19.02
N ASN A 86 2.12 1.29 -18.45
CA ASN A 86 3.22 2.12 -18.94
C ASN A 86 4.57 1.82 -18.27
N ASP A 87 4.61 0.90 -17.31
CA ASP A 87 5.80 0.59 -16.50
C ASP A 87 6.48 1.86 -15.95
N SER A 88 5.71 2.66 -15.21
CA SER A 88 6.21 3.95 -14.74
C SER A 88 5.70 4.33 -13.35
N TRP A 89 6.54 5.07 -12.63
CA TRP A 89 6.19 5.62 -11.33
C TRP A 89 5.79 7.08 -11.43
N SER A 90 4.81 7.46 -10.61
CA SER A 90 4.44 8.84 -10.33
C SER A 90 4.18 9.02 -8.84
N ILE A 91 4.21 10.28 -8.39
CA ILE A 91 3.97 10.67 -7.01
C ILE A 91 2.81 11.67 -6.98
N LYS A 92 1.93 11.49 -6.00
CA LYS A 92 0.93 12.48 -5.60
C LYS A 92 1.20 12.94 -4.18
N THR A 93 1.13 14.25 -3.96
CA THR A 93 1.20 14.83 -2.62
C THR A 93 -0.21 14.90 -2.05
N SER A 94 -0.46 14.20 -0.95
CA SER A 94 -1.76 14.23 -0.28
C SER A 94 -1.88 15.38 0.71
N SER A 95 -3.11 15.74 1.05
CA SER A 95 -3.49 16.74 2.06
C SER A 95 -4.48 16.15 3.09
N GLY A 96 -5.06 16.98 3.94
CA GLY A 96 -6.05 16.58 4.96
C GLY A 96 -5.41 16.11 6.27
N THR A 97 -6.11 15.22 6.98
CA THR A 97 -5.67 14.60 8.24
C THR A 97 -4.71 13.44 7.93
N ILE A 98 -3.51 13.79 7.48
CA ILE A 98 -2.48 12.82 7.10
C ILE A 98 -2.13 11.96 8.34
N PRO A 99 -2.16 10.63 8.25
CA PRO A 99 -1.74 9.76 9.33
C PRO A 99 -0.26 9.99 9.69
N SER A 100 0.11 9.71 10.94
CA SER A 100 1.54 9.61 11.30
C SER A 100 2.25 8.61 10.38
N ASN A 101 3.52 8.87 10.09
CA ASN A 101 4.38 7.92 9.38
C ASN A 101 4.29 6.56 10.09
N ARG A 102 4.05 5.50 9.32
CA ARG A 102 3.76 4.16 9.85
C ARG A 102 4.16 3.07 8.88
N ASP A 103 4.32 1.87 9.42
CA ASP A 103 4.59 0.65 8.69
C ASP A 103 3.78 -0.52 9.26
N ALA A 104 3.89 -1.69 8.64
CA ALA A 104 3.23 -2.94 9.07
C ALA A 104 1.69 -2.83 9.22
N PHE A 105 1.09 -1.85 8.55
CA PHE A 105 -0.34 -1.64 8.39
C PHE A 105 -0.83 -2.31 7.10
N SER A 106 -2.14 -2.51 6.97
CA SER A 106 -2.76 -3.01 5.74
C SER A 106 -3.45 -1.89 4.97
N ALA A 107 -3.52 -2.01 3.65
CA ALA A 107 -4.23 -1.11 2.76
C ALA A 107 -5.13 -1.91 1.82
N VAL A 108 -6.36 -1.45 1.61
CA VAL A 108 -7.33 -2.02 0.67
C VAL A 108 -8.06 -0.95 -0.12
N LEU A 109 -8.39 -1.23 -1.37
CA LEU A 109 -9.31 -0.41 -2.16
C LEU A 109 -10.75 -0.62 -1.65
N GLY A 110 -11.44 0.46 -1.34
CA GLY A 110 -12.87 0.46 -1.02
C GLY A 110 -13.71 0.03 -2.24
N LEU A 111 -14.88 -0.55 -1.98
CA LEU A 111 -15.76 -1.06 -3.04
C LEU A 111 -16.27 0.00 -4.01
N ASP A 112 -16.23 1.28 -3.64
CA ASP A 112 -16.59 2.39 -4.52
C ASP A 112 -15.49 2.73 -5.54
N GLY A 113 -14.32 2.09 -5.45
CA GLY A 113 -13.17 2.32 -6.32
C GLY A 113 -12.53 3.70 -6.16
N GLN A 114 -12.94 4.48 -5.15
CA GLN A 114 -12.58 5.89 -4.97
C GLN A 114 -11.84 6.15 -3.67
N HIS A 115 -11.85 5.20 -2.74
CA HIS A 115 -11.20 5.34 -1.45
C HIS A 115 -10.22 4.20 -1.19
N VAL A 116 -9.06 4.53 -0.60
CA VAL A 116 -8.17 3.52 -0.01
C VAL A 116 -8.29 3.57 1.49
N ILE A 117 -8.57 2.43 2.10
CA ILE A 117 -8.70 2.27 3.55
C ILE A 117 -7.39 1.68 4.06
N ILE A 118 -6.78 2.32 5.05
CA ILE A 118 -5.64 1.76 5.78
C ILE A 118 -6.04 1.38 7.20
N PHE A 119 -5.53 0.27 7.72
CA PHE A 119 -5.76 -0.16 9.10
C PHE A 119 -4.51 -0.70 9.78
N GLY A 120 -4.38 -0.36 11.07
CA GLY A 120 -3.33 -0.81 11.96
C GLY A 120 -2.09 0.07 11.96
N ASP A 121 -1.19 -0.26 12.89
CA ASP A 121 0.11 0.36 13.14
C ASP A 121 0.80 -0.39 14.31
N ILE A 122 2.09 -0.17 14.50
CA ILE A 122 2.82 -0.53 15.73
C ILE A 122 2.41 0.40 16.89
N ASP A 123 2.04 1.64 16.59
CA ASP A 123 1.66 2.62 17.61
C ASP A 123 0.22 2.45 18.13
N LYS A 124 0.07 2.67 19.45
CA LYS A 124 -1.20 2.53 20.21
C LYS A 124 -2.15 3.71 20.04
N SER A 125 -2.13 4.42 18.90
CA SER A 125 -3.07 5.52 18.69
C SER A 125 -4.51 4.98 18.65
N GLN A 126 -5.47 5.80 19.12
CA GLN A 126 -6.89 5.46 19.03
C GLN A 126 -7.38 5.44 17.57
N ASP A 127 -6.69 6.14 16.67
CA ASP A 127 -6.99 6.21 15.25
C ASP A 127 -6.17 5.16 14.50
N SER A 128 -6.66 3.93 14.49
CA SER A 128 -6.04 2.82 13.74
C SER A 128 -6.54 2.74 12.31
N LEU A 129 -7.51 3.56 11.89
CA LEU A 129 -8.14 3.50 10.57
C LEU A 129 -8.18 4.89 9.93
N TYR A 130 -7.65 5.00 8.72
CA TYR A 130 -7.72 6.22 7.90
C TYR A 130 -8.19 5.89 6.50
N VAL A 131 -8.73 6.90 5.83
CA VAL A 131 -9.18 6.79 4.44
C VAL A 131 -8.51 7.87 3.61
N LEU A 132 -7.99 7.46 2.45
CA LEU A 132 -7.52 8.35 1.39
C LEU A 132 -8.58 8.43 0.29
N ASP A 133 -9.11 9.63 0.06
CA ASP A 133 -9.91 9.96 -1.13
C ASP A 133 -8.98 10.03 -2.36
N LEU A 134 -9.22 9.20 -3.37
CA LEU A 134 -8.39 9.09 -4.57
C LEU A 134 -8.66 10.17 -5.62
N ILE A 135 -9.73 10.93 -5.49
CA ILE A 135 -10.05 12.05 -6.39
C ILE A 135 -9.27 13.28 -5.92
N LYS A 136 -9.33 13.59 -4.64
CA LYS A 136 -8.70 14.77 -4.05
C LYS A 136 -7.29 14.50 -3.50
N TYR A 137 -6.93 13.24 -3.31
CA TYR A 137 -5.75 12.84 -2.54
C TYR A 137 -5.77 13.42 -1.13
N GLU A 138 -6.91 13.33 -0.46
CA GLU A 138 -7.12 13.84 0.90
C GLU A 138 -7.31 12.71 1.89
N TRP A 139 -6.52 12.75 2.96
CA TRP A 139 -6.67 11.85 4.10
C TRP A 139 -7.71 12.37 5.08
N TYR A 140 -8.50 11.47 5.66
CA TYR A 140 -9.39 11.77 6.76
C TYR A 140 -9.61 10.56 7.66
N ILE A 141 -10.04 10.83 8.90
CA ILE A 141 -10.51 9.81 9.84
C ILE A 141 -12.01 9.62 9.59
N PRO A 142 -12.47 8.44 9.14
CA PRO A 142 -13.89 8.24 8.85
C PRO A 142 -14.70 8.12 10.14
N LYS A 143 -16.00 8.40 10.05
CA LYS A 143 -16.95 8.10 11.13
C LYS A 143 -17.24 6.60 11.14
N ILE A 144 -16.79 5.90 12.18
CA ILE A 144 -16.97 4.46 12.36
C ILE A 144 -18.00 4.22 13.47
N PHE A 145 -18.83 3.19 13.32
CA PHE A 145 -19.80 2.74 14.33
C PHE A 145 -19.45 1.34 14.83
N GLY A 146 -19.75 1.06 16.10
CA GLY A 146 -19.47 -0.23 16.73
C GLY A 146 -18.12 -0.27 17.44
N LYS A 147 -17.70 -1.47 17.86
CA LYS A 147 -16.43 -1.69 18.56
C LYS A 147 -15.29 -1.77 17.53
N ILE A 148 -14.50 -0.69 17.45
CA ILE A 148 -13.29 -0.68 16.63
C ILE A 148 -12.28 -1.65 17.26
N PRO A 149 -11.67 -2.58 16.50
CA PRO A 149 -10.60 -3.42 17.01
C PRO A 149 -9.42 -2.54 17.44
N SER A 150 -8.69 -2.97 18.48
CA SER A 150 -7.42 -2.33 18.81
C SER A 150 -6.47 -2.35 17.61
N SER A 151 -5.63 -1.31 17.50
CA SER A 151 -4.51 -1.29 16.56
C SER A 151 -3.71 -2.60 16.61
N ARG A 152 -3.24 -3.04 15.46
CA ARG A 152 -2.48 -4.27 15.26
C ARG A 152 -1.59 -4.13 14.03
N HIS A 153 -0.52 -4.91 14.02
CA HIS A 153 0.51 -4.87 12.98
C HIS A 153 0.84 -6.30 12.53
N TRP A 154 1.61 -6.46 11.45
CA TRP A 154 1.91 -7.76 10.83
C TRP A 154 0.65 -8.57 10.46
N HIS A 155 -0.40 -7.88 10.07
CA HIS A 155 -1.63 -8.49 9.58
C HIS A 155 -1.77 -8.21 8.08
N GLU A 156 -2.59 -9.00 7.42
CA GLU A 156 -3.07 -8.72 6.07
C GLU A 156 -4.52 -8.27 6.12
N ALA A 157 -4.93 -7.50 5.12
CA ALA A 157 -6.34 -7.21 4.91
C ALA A 157 -6.71 -7.38 3.45
N ASN A 158 -7.90 -7.95 3.23
CA ASN A 158 -8.47 -8.20 1.92
C ASN A 158 -9.94 -7.80 1.91
N VAL A 159 -10.46 -7.47 0.73
CA VAL A 159 -11.89 -7.23 0.53
C VAL A 159 -12.55 -8.53 0.09
N ILE A 160 -13.53 -9.00 0.86
CA ILE A 160 -14.32 -10.20 0.56
C ILE A 160 -15.80 -9.82 0.60
N GLY A 161 -16.44 -9.78 -0.58
CA GLY A 161 -17.77 -9.22 -0.72
C GLY A 161 -17.79 -7.77 -0.23
N LYS A 162 -18.66 -7.46 0.73
CA LYS A 162 -18.78 -6.11 1.34
C LYS A 162 -17.93 -5.88 2.58
N TYR A 163 -17.02 -6.80 2.90
CA TYR A 163 -16.25 -6.77 4.13
C TYR A 163 -14.77 -6.58 3.84
N MET A 164 -14.13 -5.70 4.60
CA MET A 164 -12.69 -5.77 4.82
C MET A 164 -12.45 -6.83 5.89
N VAL A 165 -11.71 -7.87 5.54
CA VAL A 165 -11.35 -8.98 6.43
C VAL A 165 -9.87 -8.84 6.78
N ILE A 166 -9.56 -8.90 8.08
CA ILE A 166 -8.20 -8.83 8.61
C ILE A 166 -7.77 -10.22 9.07
N SER A 167 -6.59 -10.67 8.65
CA SER A 167 -6.01 -12.00 8.94
C SER A 167 -4.54 -11.91 9.40
N PHE A 168 -4.03 -12.96 10.05
CA PHE A 168 -2.64 -13.09 10.54
C PHE A 168 -2.00 -14.35 9.97
#